data_AF-A0A8S3JI31-F1
#
_entry.id   AF-A0A8S3JI31-F1
#
_cell.length_a   1.000
_cell.length_b   1.000
_cell.length_c   1.000
_cell.angle_alpha   90.00
_cell.angle_beta   90.00
_cell.angle_gamma   90.00
#
_symmetry.space_group_name_H-M   'P 1'
#
loop_
_entity.id
_entity.type
_entity.pdbx_description
1 polymer ?
#
loop_
_entity_poly.entity_id
_entity_poly.type
_entity_poly.pdbx_seq_one_letter_code
_entity_poly.pdbx_strand_id
1 'polypeptide(L)'
;MQTRGHEGVKELNETYGGLSGLAQKLKTHLIHGLSGKDADLSIRLAAFGRNEIPPKPPKTFLRLMMDALQDVTLVILIICACISFALSFYHPGGDTFEAEVKPKEANVEWIEGAAIIIAVIVVVLVTAFNDWTKERQFRGLQSKIELDQKFNVIRENSVRQIPIKDIVVGDIC
;
A
#
# COMPACT_ATOMS: atom_id res chain seq x y z
N MET A 1 20.47 -11.33 -2.53
CA MET A 1 21.19 -12.44 -3.16
C MET A 1 22.67 -12.15 -2.97
N GLN A 2 23.35 -12.93 -2.12
CA GLN A 2 24.74 -12.65 -1.72
C GLN A 2 25.76 -13.01 -2.81
N THR A 3 25.41 -13.90 -3.74
CA THR A 3 26.27 -14.34 -4.85
C THR A 3 25.51 -14.30 -6.19
N ARG A 4 26.23 -14.07 -7.30
CA ARG A 4 25.67 -14.01 -8.67
C ARG A 4 26.63 -14.61 -9.70
N GLY A 5 26.11 -15.10 -10.83
CA GLY A 5 26.92 -15.59 -11.94
C GLY A 5 27.84 -16.77 -11.54
N HIS A 6 29.13 -16.67 -11.86
CA HIS A 6 30.12 -17.71 -11.57
C HIS A 6 30.26 -18.03 -10.07
N GLU A 7 30.13 -17.03 -9.20
CA GLU A 7 30.22 -17.24 -7.74
C GLU A 7 29.05 -18.09 -7.24
N GLY A 8 27.85 -17.86 -7.76
CA GLY A 8 26.66 -18.67 -7.42
C GLY A 8 26.77 -20.12 -7.91
N VAL A 9 27.36 -20.34 -9.09
CA VAL A 9 27.62 -21.70 -9.59
C VAL A 9 28.65 -22.41 -8.71
N LYS A 10 29.69 -21.70 -8.26
CA LYS A 10 30.70 -22.26 -7.35
C LYS A 10 30.07 -22.65 -6.02
N GLU A 11 29.29 -21.77 -5.42
CA GLU A 11 28.56 -22.03 -4.16
C GLU A 11 27.58 -23.20 -4.30
N LEU A 12 26.86 -23.29 -5.43
CA LEU A 12 25.96 -24.41 -5.73
C LEU A 12 26.70 -25.74 -5.74
N ASN A 13 27.84 -25.80 -6.42
CA ASN A 13 28.64 -27.02 -6.52
C ASN A 13 29.29 -27.40 -5.19
N GLU A 14 29.87 -26.44 -4.47
CA GLU A 14 30.58 -26.69 -3.21
C GLU A 14 29.64 -26.99 -2.04
N THR A 15 28.54 -26.24 -1.91
CA THR A 15 27.65 -26.32 -0.72
C THR A 15 26.53 -27.33 -0.90
N TYR A 16 25.97 -27.44 -2.12
CA TYR A 16 24.78 -28.23 -2.38
C TYR A 16 25.05 -29.49 -3.21
N GLY A 17 26.29 -29.71 -3.68
CA GLY A 17 26.63 -30.84 -4.54
C GLY A 17 26.07 -30.68 -5.97
N GLY A 18 25.94 -29.44 -6.44
CA GLY A 18 25.42 -29.11 -7.76
C GLY A 18 23.90 -29.22 -7.87
N LEU A 19 23.39 -29.28 -9.10
CA LEU A 19 21.95 -29.35 -9.38
C LEU A 19 21.30 -30.60 -8.80
N SER A 20 21.96 -31.76 -8.94
CA SER A 20 21.43 -33.04 -8.44
C SER A 20 21.34 -33.06 -6.91
N GLY A 21 22.36 -32.56 -6.22
CA GLY A 21 22.35 -32.50 -4.76
C GLY A 21 21.32 -31.49 -4.21
N LEU A 22 21.13 -30.36 -4.89
CA LEU A 22 20.06 -29.42 -4.55
C LEU A 22 18.67 -30.05 -4.76
N ALA A 23 18.44 -30.70 -5.91
CA ALA A 23 17.18 -31.38 -6.22
C ALA A 23 16.87 -32.48 -5.18
N GLN A 24 17.89 -33.26 -4.78
CA GLN A 24 17.76 -34.26 -3.74
C GLN A 24 17.38 -33.65 -2.38
N LYS A 25 18.02 -32.55 -1.97
CA LYS A 25 17.69 -31.82 -0.73
C LYS A 25 16.27 -31.26 -0.74
N LEU A 26 15.81 -30.75 -1.88
CA LEU A 26 14.45 -30.24 -2.07
C LEU A 26 13.41 -31.33 -2.35
N LYS A 27 13.83 -32.60 -2.40
CA LYS A 27 12.99 -33.75 -2.73
C LYS A 27 12.20 -33.52 -4.02
N THR A 28 12.87 -33.03 -5.07
CA THR A 28 12.28 -32.78 -6.38
C THR A 28 13.07 -33.50 -7.46
N HIS A 29 12.41 -33.90 -8.54
CA HIS A 29 13.06 -34.50 -9.70
C HIS A 29 13.29 -33.45 -10.79
N LEU A 30 14.50 -33.42 -11.36
CA LEU A 30 14.86 -32.45 -12.40
C LEU A 30 14.04 -32.58 -13.69
N ILE A 31 13.54 -33.77 -14.00
CA ILE A 31 12.78 -34.07 -15.23
C ILE A 31 11.27 -34.20 -14.94
N HIS A 32 10.94 -34.81 -13.81
CA HIS A 32 9.58 -35.20 -13.44
C HIS A 32 8.89 -34.18 -12.52
N GLY A 33 9.66 -33.23 -11.98
CA GLY A 33 9.19 -32.19 -11.08
C GLY A 33 8.67 -32.75 -9.75
N LEU A 34 7.70 -32.03 -9.17
CA LEU A 34 7.05 -32.44 -7.93
C LEU A 34 5.96 -33.48 -8.18
N SER A 35 5.65 -34.28 -7.15
CA SER A 35 4.63 -35.32 -7.23
C SER A 35 3.19 -34.80 -7.35
N GLY A 36 2.94 -33.49 -7.19
CA GLY A 36 1.63 -32.86 -7.29
C GLY A 36 0.63 -33.19 -6.17
N LYS A 37 0.95 -34.12 -5.26
CA LYS A 37 0.08 -34.51 -4.14
C LYS A 37 -0.16 -33.35 -3.17
N ASP A 38 -1.41 -33.10 -2.82
CA ASP A 38 -1.80 -32.05 -1.86
C ASP A 38 -1.12 -32.19 -0.49
N ALA A 39 -0.84 -33.42 -0.06
CA ALA A 39 -0.10 -33.69 1.16
C ALA A 39 1.36 -33.17 1.10
N ASP A 40 2.05 -33.34 -0.03
CA ASP A 40 3.42 -32.82 -0.20
C ASP A 40 3.41 -31.29 -0.32
N LEU A 41 2.46 -30.75 -1.07
CA LEU A 41 2.31 -29.30 -1.25
C LEU A 41 2.00 -28.60 0.08
N SER A 42 1.10 -29.15 0.89
CA SER A 42 0.76 -28.59 2.21
C SER A 42 1.93 -28.62 3.19
N ILE A 43 2.74 -29.70 3.20
CA ILE A 43 3.96 -29.77 4.00
C ILE A 43 4.96 -28.69 3.58
N ARG A 44 5.14 -28.48 2.27
CA ARG A 44 6.02 -27.42 1.75
C ARG A 44 5.53 -26.03 2.10
N LEU A 45 4.22 -25.78 1.97
CA LEU A 45 3.60 -24.52 2.37
C LEU A 45 3.77 -24.25 3.87
N ALA A 46 3.70 -25.29 4.72
CA ALA A 46 3.95 -25.16 6.15
C ALA A 46 5.44 -24.88 6.46
N ALA A 47 6.37 -25.47 5.72
CA ALA A 47 7.80 -25.34 5.96
C ALA A 47 8.41 -24.04 5.39
N PHE A 48 7.98 -23.63 4.20
CA PHE A 48 8.58 -22.53 3.42
C PHE A 48 7.66 -21.32 3.27
N GLY A 49 6.38 -21.44 3.61
CA GLY A 49 5.38 -20.40 3.39
C GLY A 49 4.81 -20.41 1.97
N ARG A 50 3.95 -19.41 1.70
CA ARG A 50 3.30 -19.20 0.40
C ARG A 50 4.16 -18.28 -0.48
N ASN A 51 4.09 -18.45 -1.80
CA ASN A 51 4.70 -17.52 -2.76
C ASN A 51 3.83 -16.26 -2.95
N GLU A 52 3.60 -15.54 -1.86
CA GLU A 52 2.83 -14.31 -1.86
C GLU A 52 3.53 -13.27 -0.98
N ILE A 53 3.73 -12.07 -1.53
CA ILE A 53 4.22 -10.95 -0.74
C ILE A 53 3.03 -10.41 0.06
N PRO A 54 3.07 -10.44 1.40
CA PRO A 54 1.92 -10.02 2.20
C PRO A 54 1.56 -8.57 1.86
N PRO A 55 0.32 -8.30 1.42
CA PRO A 55 -0.08 -6.94 1.07
C PRO A 55 -0.10 -6.09 2.33
N LYS A 56 0.31 -4.82 2.20
CA LYS A 56 0.16 -3.86 3.30
C LYS A 56 -1.33 -3.74 3.65
N PRO A 57 -1.70 -3.71 4.95
CA PRO A 57 -3.10 -3.55 5.35
C PRO A 57 -3.70 -2.27 4.74
N PRO A 58 -4.99 -2.27 4.40
CA PRO A 58 -5.65 -1.07 3.86
C PRO A 58 -5.62 0.05 4.88
N LYS A 59 -5.34 1.27 4.42
CA LYS A 59 -5.53 2.45 5.26
C LYS A 59 -7.03 2.65 5.49
N THR A 60 -7.41 2.95 6.73
CA THR A 60 -8.77 3.35 7.02
C THR A 60 -9.04 4.73 6.43
N PHE A 61 -10.30 5.03 6.12
CA PHE A 61 -10.69 6.33 5.61
C PHE A 61 -10.24 7.48 6.54
N LEU A 62 -10.38 7.30 7.86
CA LEU A 62 -9.89 8.26 8.85
C LEU A 62 -8.38 8.46 8.81
N ARG A 63 -7.61 7.39 8.56
CA ARG A 63 -6.16 7.51 8.40
C ARG A 63 -5.81 8.29 7.15
N LEU A 64 -6.53 8.08 6.05
CA LEU A 64 -6.35 8.85 4.81
C LEU A 64 -6.73 10.32 5.00
N MET A 65 -7.79 10.62 5.75
CA MET A 65 -8.13 12.00 6.13
C MET A 65 -7.03 12.65 6.96
N MET A 66 -6.47 11.94 7.96
CA MET A 66 -5.38 12.45 8.77
C MET A 66 -4.11 12.68 7.94
N ASP A 67 -3.78 11.75 7.04
CA ASP A 67 -2.65 11.90 6.12
C ASP A 67 -2.87 13.11 5.18
N ALA A 68 -4.11 13.35 4.70
CA ALA A 68 -4.45 14.51 3.88
C ALA A 68 -4.36 15.83 4.66
N LEU A 69 -4.74 15.84 5.94
CA LEU A 69 -4.62 17.03 6.81
C LEU A 69 -3.17 17.45 7.09
N GLN A 70 -2.18 16.59 6.87
CA GLN A 70 -0.76 16.90 7.05
C GLN A 70 -0.13 17.63 5.85
N ASP A 71 -0.90 17.93 4.81
CA ASP A 71 -0.44 18.78 3.71
C ASP A 71 -0.11 20.18 4.26
N VAL A 72 1.13 20.64 4.03
CA VAL A 72 1.63 21.94 4.50
C VAL A 72 0.71 23.08 4.05
N THR A 73 0.11 22.97 2.86
CA THR A 73 -0.83 23.98 2.35
C THR A 73 -2.11 24.04 3.15
N LEU A 74 -2.69 22.88 3.51
CA LEU A 74 -3.90 22.80 4.34
C LEU A 74 -3.63 23.22 5.78
N VAL A 75 -2.47 22.86 6.34
CA VAL A 75 -2.06 23.29 7.68
C VAL A 75 -1.97 24.82 7.76
N ILE A 76 -1.37 25.47 6.77
CA ILE A 76 -1.31 26.94 6.71
C ILE A 76 -2.72 27.55 6.65
N LEU A 77 -3.61 27.00 5.82
CA LEU A 77 -5.00 27.47 5.72
C LEU A 77 -5.76 27.32 7.04
N ILE A 78 -5.56 26.23 7.77
CA ILE A 78 -6.16 26.02 9.10
C ILE A 78 -5.64 27.04 10.10
N ILE A 79 -4.33 27.31 10.12
CA ILE A 79 -3.73 28.32 11.01
C ILE A 79 -4.30 29.71 10.69
N CYS A 80 -4.36 30.10 9.41
CA CYS A 80 -4.98 31.35 8.98
C CYS A 80 -6.45 31.43 9.42
N ALA A 81 -7.22 30.36 9.23
CA ALA A 81 -8.62 30.31 9.64
C ALA A 81 -8.77 30.46 11.16
N CYS A 82 -7.91 29.81 11.96
CA CYS A 82 -7.92 29.95 13.41
C CYS A 82 -7.61 31.38 13.86
N ILE A 83 -6.64 32.04 13.22
CA ILE A 83 -6.29 33.44 13.52
C ILE A 83 -7.45 34.37 13.16
N SER A 84 -8.01 34.26 11.94
CA SER A 84 -9.16 35.07 11.51
C SER A 84 -10.38 34.86 12.40
N PHE A 85 -10.66 33.60 12.78
CA PHE A 85 -11.75 33.28 13.68
C PHE A 85 -11.52 33.85 15.08
N ALA A 86 -10.30 33.74 15.64
CA ALA A 86 -9.98 34.30 16.95
C ALA A 86 -10.08 35.84 16.98
N LEU A 87 -9.59 36.52 15.94
CA LEU A 87 -9.73 37.97 15.79
C LEU A 87 -11.19 38.40 15.69
N SER A 88 -12.04 37.59 15.05
CA SER A 88 -13.47 37.87 14.96
C SER A 88 -14.22 37.82 16.31
N PHE A 89 -13.65 37.20 17.36
CA PHE A 89 -14.20 37.29 18.73
C PHE A 89 -13.47 38.32 19.59
N TYR A 90 -12.34 38.85 19.11
CA TYR A 90 -11.54 39.82 19.84
C TYR A 90 -11.87 41.24 19.36
N HIS A 91 -12.97 41.79 19.87
CA HIS A 91 -13.27 43.22 19.74
C HIS A 91 -12.77 43.93 21.00
N PRO A 92 -11.58 44.59 20.98
CA PRO A 92 -11.19 45.46 22.08
C PRO A 92 -12.24 46.58 22.15
N GLY A 93 -12.92 46.67 23.29
CA GLY A 93 -13.94 47.68 23.51
C GLY A 93 -13.34 49.08 23.39
N GLY A 94 -13.86 49.87 22.46
CA GLY A 94 -13.75 51.32 22.42
C GLY A 94 -12.41 51.88 21.96
N ASP A 95 -12.47 52.64 20.86
CA ASP A 95 -11.54 53.69 20.47
C ASP A 95 -10.14 53.27 20.00
N THR A 96 -9.97 53.11 18.68
CA THR A 96 -9.25 54.08 17.82
C THR A 96 -9.01 53.55 16.40
N PHE A 97 -9.23 54.44 15.43
CA PHE A 97 -8.59 54.51 14.09
C PHE A 97 -8.78 53.31 13.13
N GLU A 98 -9.86 53.30 12.34
CA GLU A 98 -9.89 53.76 10.93
C GLU A 98 -11.17 53.29 10.22
N ALA A 99 -11.70 54.21 9.40
CA ALA A 99 -12.57 54.01 8.25
C ALA A 99 -14.05 53.56 8.45
N GLU A 100 -14.91 54.50 8.09
CA GLU A 100 -16.31 54.34 7.66
C GLU A 100 -16.65 53.00 6.96
N VAL A 101 -17.23 52.01 7.66
CA VAL A 101 -18.27 51.14 7.07
C VAL A 101 -19.27 50.67 8.14
N LYS A 102 -20.53 51.00 7.90
CA LYS A 102 -21.84 50.53 8.41
C LYS A 102 -21.97 49.66 9.70
N PRO A 103 -22.97 49.95 10.56
CA PRO A 103 -23.24 49.22 11.81
C PRO A 103 -24.02 47.90 11.59
N LYS A 104 -23.47 46.97 10.78
CA LYS A 104 -24.07 45.65 10.53
C LYS A 104 -23.05 44.50 10.43
N GLU A 105 -21.78 44.73 10.74
CA GLU A 105 -20.68 43.88 10.26
C GLU A 105 -20.15 42.85 11.29
N ALA A 106 -20.35 43.06 12.59
CA ALA A 106 -19.90 42.09 13.61
C ALA A 106 -20.56 40.69 13.49
N ASN A 107 -21.76 40.59 12.90
CA ASN A 107 -22.41 39.30 12.64
C ASN A 107 -21.86 38.57 11.39
N VAL A 108 -21.00 39.24 10.60
CA VAL A 108 -20.49 38.75 9.32
C VAL A 108 -19.01 38.36 9.40
N GLU A 109 -18.24 38.93 10.33
CA GLU A 109 -16.79 38.66 10.45
C GLU A 109 -16.46 37.18 10.74
N TRP A 110 -17.23 36.49 11.59
CA TRP A 110 -16.98 35.07 11.89
C TRP A 110 -17.27 34.16 10.69
N ILE A 111 -18.09 34.64 9.75
CA ILE A 111 -18.50 33.91 8.55
C ILE A 111 -17.30 33.72 7.62
N GLU A 112 -16.36 34.67 7.57
CA GLU A 112 -15.14 34.55 6.77
C GLU A 112 -14.26 33.40 7.29
N GLY A 113 -13.98 33.37 8.60
CA GLY A 113 -13.24 32.27 9.23
C GLY A 113 -13.96 30.92 9.07
N ALA A 114 -15.28 30.90 9.24
CA ALA A 114 -16.09 29.70 9.04
C ALA A 114 -16.06 29.20 7.59
N ALA A 115 -16.07 30.09 6.60
CA ALA A 115 -16.00 29.72 5.18
C ALA A 115 -14.68 29.02 4.83
N ILE A 116 -13.56 29.50 5.39
CA ILE A 116 -12.24 28.87 5.18
C ILE A 116 -12.21 27.47 5.81
N ILE A 117 -12.75 27.30 7.02
CA ILE A 117 -12.84 25.99 7.68
C ILE A 117 -13.66 25.01 6.86
N ILE A 118 -14.84 25.43 6.37
CA ILE A 118 -15.71 24.59 5.53
C ILE A 118 -14.99 24.21 4.23
N ALA A 119 -14.30 25.15 3.59
CA ALA A 119 -13.54 24.87 2.37
C ALA A 119 -12.45 23.81 2.60
N VAL A 120 -11.69 23.92 3.69
CA VAL A 120 -10.67 22.92 4.07
C VAL A 120 -11.29 21.55 4.31
N ILE A 121 -12.42 21.46 5.02
CA ILE A 121 -13.13 20.20 5.26
C ILE A 121 -13.53 19.54 3.93
N VAL A 122 -14.11 20.31 3.01
CA VAL A 122 -14.52 19.78 1.70
C VAL A 122 -13.32 19.26 0.91
N VAL A 123 -12.21 20.00 0.88
CA VAL A 123 -10.99 19.57 0.19
C VAL A 123 -10.43 18.29 0.79
N VAL A 124 -10.32 18.19 2.12
CA VAL A 124 -9.83 16.98 2.81
C VAL A 124 -10.72 15.78 2.51
N LEU A 125 -12.04 15.95 2.51
CA LEU A 125 -12.99 14.88 2.20
C LEU A 125 -12.82 14.40 0.75
N VAL A 126 -12.74 15.32 -0.22
CA VAL A 126 -12.54 14.98 -1.63
C VAL A 126 -11.20 14.28 -1.85
N THR A 127 -10.12 14.78 -1.23
CA THR A 127 -8.79 14.16 -1.31
C THR A 127 -8.78 12.76 -0.70
N ALA A 128 -9.29 12.60 0.52
CA ALA A 128 -9.35 11.31 1.19
C ALA A 128 -10.24 10.31 0.43
N PHE A 129 -11.36 10.78 -0.15
CA PHE A 129 -12.24 9.93 -0.96
C PHE A 129 -11.56 9.48 -2.25
N ASN A 130 -10.86 10.39 -2.94
CA ASN A 130 -10.09 10.06 -4.13
C ASN A 130 -8.99 9.04 -3.82
N ASP A 131 -8.24 9.23 -2.74
CA ASP A 131 -7.16 8.33 -2.38
C ASP A 131 -7.66 6.96 -1.89
N TRP A 132 -8.78 6.94 -1.16
CA TRP A 132 -9.45 5.69 -0.78
C TRP A 132 -9.92 4.90 -2.01
N THR A 133 -10.49 5.60 -3.00
CA THR A 133 -10.95 4.99 -4.25
C THR A 133 -9.77 4.45 -5.05
N LYS A 134 -8.68 5.21 -5.19
CA LYS A 134 -7.45 4.76 -5.84
C LYS A 134 -6.88 3.52 -5.16
N GLU A 135 -6.75 3.53 -3.84
CA GLU A 135 -6.19 2.39 -3.10
C GLU A 135 -7.03 1.12 -3.31
N ARG A 136 -8.36 1.25 -3.32
CA ARG A 136 -9.27 0.13 -3.60
C ARG A 136 -9.10 -0.41 -5.02
N GLN A 137 -8.93 0.48 -6.02
CA GLN A 137 -8.69 0.09 -7.40
C GLN A 137 -7.35 -0.62 -7.58
N PHE A 138 -6.27 -0.11 -6.97
CA PHE A 138 -4.95 -0.74 -7.02
C PHE A 138 -4.97 -2.16 -6.46
N ARG A 139 -5.65 -2.38 -5.33
CA ARG A 139 -5.79 -3.71 -4.74
C ARG A 139 -6.54 -4.66 -5.66
N GLY A 140 -7.63 -4.20 -6.29
CA GLY A 140 -8.38 -5.00 -7.25
C GLY A 140 -7.58 -5.36 -8.51
N LEU A 141 -6.75 -4.45 -8.99
CA LEU A 141 -5.84 -4.71 -10.12
C LEU A 141 -4.74 -5.70 -9.73
N GLN A 142 -4.11 -5.52 -8.57
CA GLN A 142 -3.07 -6.41 -8.08
C GLN A 142 -3.60 -7.84 -7.91
N SER A 143 -4.79 -8.02 -7.32
CA SER A 143 -5.39 -9.34 -7.19
C SER A 143 -5.69 -10.03 -8.53
N LYS A 144 -6.00 -9.25 -9.57
CA LYS A 144 -6.24 -9.79 -10.92
C LYS A 144 -4.94 -10.17 -11.61
N ILE A 145 -3.93 -9.30 -11.55
CA ILE A 145 -2.61 -9.55 -12.14
C ILE A 145 -1.99 -10.83 -11.57
N GLU A 146 -2.08 -11.03 -10.26
CA GLU A 146 -1.53 -12.23 -9.61
C GLU A 146 -2.25 -13.53 -10.01
N LEU A 147 -3.52 -13.46 -10.45
CA LEU A 147 -4.28 -14.62 -10.95
C LEU A 147 -4.03 -14.87 -12.45
N ASP A 148 -3.85 -13.81 -13.23
CA ASP A 148 -3.63 -13.90 -14.68
C ASP A 148 -2.19 -14.30 -15.03
N GLN A 149 -1.22 -13.98 -14.19
CA GLN A 149 0.18 -14.38 -14.37
C GLN A 149 0.38 -15.86 -14.03
N LYS A 150 0.30 -16.71 -15.05
CA LYS A 150 0.54 -18.15 -14.93
C LYS A 150 1.91 -18.54 -15.47
N PHE A 151 2.55 -19.49 -14.80
CA PHE A 151 3.83 -20.07 -15.18
C PHE A 151 3.68 -21.56 -15.47
N ASN A 152 4.50 -22.06 -16.37
CA ASN A 152 4.62 -23.49 -16.63
C ASN A 152 5.48 -24.10 -15.54
N VAL A 153 4.97 -25.13 -14.88
CA VAL A 153 5.73 -25.95 -13.94
C VAL A 153 5.57 -27.42 -14.28
N ILE A 154 6.57 -28.22 -13.94
CA ILE A 154 6.49 -29.67 -14.07
C ILE A 154 5.96 -30.26 -12.76
N ARG A 155 4.78 -30.87 -12.80
CA ARG A 155 4.19 -31.64 -11.70
C ARG A 155 3.58 -32.94 -12.24
N GLU A 156 3.78 -34.06 -11.56
CA GLU A 156 3.28 -35.38 -11.99
C GLU A 156 3.72 -35.76 -13.41
N ASN A 157 4.99 -35.51 -13.78
CA ASN A 157 5.52 -35.73 -15.13
C ASN A 157 4.79 -34.95 -16.24
N SER A 158 3.97 -33.97 -15.87
CA SER A 158 3.19 -33.15 -16.81
C SER A 158 3.52 -31.68 -16.63
N VAL A 159 3.61 -30.94 -17.75
CA VAL A 159 3.70 -29.49 -17.71
C VAL A 159 2.32 -28.94 -17.42
N ARG A 160 2.17 -28.22 -16.30
CA ARG A 160 0.92 -27.57 -15.88
C ARG A 160 1.12 -26.06 -15.78
N GLN A 161 0.11 -25.32 -16.19
CA GLN A 161 0.08 -23.88 -16.03
C GLN A 161 -0.58 -23.52 -14.70
N ILE A 162 0.18 -22.98 -13.75
CA ILE A 162 -0.33 -22.57 -12.44
C ILE A 162 -0.12 -21.06 -12.22
N PRO A 163 -1.00 -20.38 -11.47
CA PRO A 163 -0.78 -18.98 -11.13
C PRO A 163 0.46 -18.82 -10.25
N ILE A 164 1.09 -17.65 -10.29
CA ILE A 164 2.33 -17.36 -9.54
C ILE A 164 2.21 -17.65 -8.05
N LYS A 165 1.03 -17.45 -7.44
CA LYS A 165 0.77 -17.69 -6.02
C LYS A 165 0.88 -19.16 -5.60
N ASP A 166 0.64 -20.08 -6.52
CA ASP A 166 0.61 -21.52 -6.26
C ASP A 166 1.97 -22.19 -6.47
N ILE A 167 2.99 -21.43 -6.90
CA ILE A 167 4.37 -21.91 -7.00
C ILE A 167 4.90 -22.17 -5.60
N VAL A 168 5.54 -23.33 -5.42
CA VAL A 168 6.14 -23.74 -4.15
C VAL A 168 7.62 -24.04 -4.33
N VAL A 169 8.35 -24.02 -3.20
CA VAL A 169 9.77 -24.39 -3.19
C VAL A 169 9.94 -25.84 -3.68
N GLY A 170 10.70 -26.01 -4.75
CA GLY A 170 10.97 -27.29 -5.39
C GLY A 170 10.25 -27.50 -6.74
N ASP A 171 9.37 -26.59 -7.16
CA ASP A 171 8.87 -26.58 -8.54
C ASP A 171 10.01 -26.38 -9.55
N ILE A 172 9.86 -27.02 -10.71
CA ILE A 172 10.73 -26.85 -11.87
C ILE A 172 9.94 -26.06 -12.90
N CYS A 173 10.43 -24.87 -13.25
CA CYS A 173 9.82 -23.91 -14.17
C CYS A 173 10.59 -23.81 -15.49
#